data_AF-A0A3D1MXH1-F1
#
_entry.id   AF-A0A3D1MXH1-F1
#
_cell.length_a   1.000
_cell.length_b   1.000
_cell.length_c   1.000
_cell.angle_alpha   90.00
_cell.angle_beta   90.00
_cell.angle_gamma   90.00
#
_symmetry.space_group_name_H-M   'P 1'
#
loop_
_entity.id
_entity.type
_entity.pdbx_description
1 polymer ?
#
loop_
_entity_poly.entity_id
_entity_poly.type
_entity_poly.pdbx_seq_one_letter_code
_entity_poly.pdbx_strand_id
1 'polypeptide(L)'
;MRPKKQIDVGQQDLFRNRLDQIINLDHPLSRLTKLIDWERLHKEFAPYYADIGRTGLPIRLMVGLNLLNISMLFLMKRSVRAGLKKTSRP
;
A
#
# COMPACT_ATOMS: atom_id res chain seq x y z
N MET A 1 10.69 -15.27 -7.91
CA MET A 1 11.84 -14.34 -8.09
C MET A 1 11.88 -13.27 -7.01
N ARG A 2 13.08 -12.85 -6.64
CA ARG A 2 13.33 -11.62 -5.87
C ARG A 2 12.80 -10.39 -6.65
N PRO A 3 12.05 -9.47 -6.03
CA PRO A 3 11.51 -8.32 -6.76
C PRO A 3 12.64 -7.37 -7.19
N LYS A 4 12.77 -7.11 -8.49
CA LYS A 4 13.74 -6.13 -9.01
C LYS A 4 13.30 -4.72 -8.61
N LYS A 5 14.19 -3.92 -8.00
CA LYS A 5 13.96 -2.50 -7.71
C LYS A 5 13.68 -1.78 -9.03
N GLN A 6 12.45 -1.27 -9.21
CA GLN A 6 12.12 -0.44 -10.37
C GLN A 6 12.89 0.87 -10.25
N ILE A 7 13.74 1.14 -11.23
CA ILE A 7 14.41 2.42 -11.41
C ILE A 7 13.43 3.28 -12.21
N ASP A 8 12.89 4.33 -11.59
CA ASP A 8 12.05 5.31 -12.28
C ASP A 8 12.96 6.15 -13.18
N VAL A 9 13.15 5.68 -14.42
CA VAL A 9 13.74 6.49 -15.49
C VAL A 9 12.68 7.54 -15.79
N GLY A 10 12.90 8.79 -15.36
CA GLY A 10 11.94 9.90 -15.36
C GLY A 10 11.47 10.38 -16.73
N GLN A 11 11.20 9.46 -17.65
CA GLN A 11 10.53 9.72 -18.92
C GLN A 11 9.06 10.03 -18.61
N GLN A 12 8.78 11.31 -18.46
CA GLN A 12 7.45 11.84 -18.21
C GLN A 12 6.63 11.69 -19.49
N ASP A 13 5.88 10.60 -19.58
CA ASP A 13 4.87 10.40 -20.62
C ASP A 13 3.80 11.50 -20.43
N LEU A 14 3.84 12.55 -21.27
CA LEU A 14 3.02 13.78 -21.16
C LEU A 14 1.51 13.52 -21.09
N PHE A 15 1.07 12.32 -21.48
CA PHE A 15 -0.33 11.91 -21.55
C PHE A 15 -0.74 10.93 -20.43
N ARG A 16 0.19 10.51 -19.56
CA ARG A 16 -0.17 9.69 -18.41
C ARG A 16 -0.52 10.58 -17.23
N ASN A 17 -1.80 10.55 -16.85
CA ASN A 17 -2.25 11.07 -15.56
C ASN A 17 -1.41 10.41 -14.46
N ARG A 18 -0.49 11.17 -13.88
CA ARG A 18 0.40 10.69 -12.83
C ARG A 18 -0.41 10.41 -11.58
N LEU A 19 -0.15 9.28 -10.93
CA LEU A 19 -0.91 8.87 -9.75
C LEU A 19 -0.85 9.94 -8.65
N ASP A 20 0.30 10.59 -8.48
CA ASP A 20 0.52 11.72 -7.56
C ASP A 20 -0.33 12.96 -7.87
N GLN A 21 -0.82 13.11 -9.10
CA GLN A 21 -1.74 14.19 -9.49
C GLN A 21 -3.21 13.81 -9.28
N ILE A 22 -3.53 12.51 -9.18
CA ILE A 22 -4.90 12.00 -9.00
C ILE A 22 -5.22 11.78 -7.51
N ILE A 23 -4.23 11.41 -6.70
CA ILE A 23 -4.42 11.08 -5.28
C ILE A 23 -4.09 12.25 -4.36
N ASN A 24 -4.83 12.38 -3.25
CA ASN A 24 -4.44 13.30 -2.19
C ASN A 24 -3.21 12.75 -1.43
N LEU A 25 -2.07 13.39 -1.61
CA LEU A 25 -0.81 13.01 -0.96
C LEU A 25 -0.76 13.30 0.54
N ASP A 26 -1.67 14.13 1.08
CA ASP A 26 -1.81 14.38 2.52
C ASP A 26 -2.49 13.22 3.26
N HIS A 27 -3.10 12.29 2.51
CA HIS A 27 -3.77 11.14 3.10
C HIS A 27 -2.83 10.37 4.05
N PRO A 28 -3.30 9.93 5.24
CA PRO A 28 -2.46 9.29 6.25
C PRO A 28 -1.69 8.06 5.74
N LEU A 29 -2.26 7.28 4.82
CA LEU A 29 -1.55 6.16 4.18
C LEU A 29 -0.39 6.64 3.30
N SER A 30 -0.56 7.73 2.53
CA SER A 30 0.52 8.31 1.71
C SER A 30 1.66 8.79 2.61
N ARG A 31 1.33 9.49 3.70
CA ARG A 31 2.33 9.95 4.68
C ARG A 31 3.07 8.78 5.32
N LEU A 32 2.36 7.71 5.71
CA LEU A 32 2.96 6.52 6.26
C LEU A 32 3.94 5.85 5.29
N THR A 33 3.63 5.80 3.99
CA THR A 33 4.54 5.23 3.00
C THR A 33 5.88 5.95 2.89
N LYS A 34 5.95 7.23 3.27
CA LYS A 34 7.21 8.00 3.31
C LYS A 34 8.06 7.71 4.56
N LEU A 35 7.43 7.24 5.64
CA LEU A 35 8.09 6.93 6.91
C LEU A 35 8.59 5.48 6.97
N ILE A 36 8.04 4.60 6.13
CA ILE A 36 8.40 3.18 6.09
C ILE A 36 9.76 3.01 5.39
N ASP A 37 10.68 2.31 6.06
CA ASP A 37 11.92 1.84 5.44
C ASP A 37 11.64 0.63 4.53
N TRP A 38 11.43 0.93 3.26
CA TRP A 38 11.16 -0.07 2.22
C TRP A 38 12.36 -0.98 1.92
N GLU A 39 13.60 -0.51 2.11
CA GLU A 39 14.80 -1.29 1.85
C GLU A 39 14.97 -2.38 2.92
N ARG A 40 14.72 -2.03 4.18
CA ARG A 40 14.71 -3.00 5.27
C ARG A 40 13.62 -4.05 5.09
N LEU A 41 12.39 -3.62 4.79
CA LEU A 41 11.30 -4.56 4.45
C LEU A 41 11.70 -5.46 3.29
N HIS A 42 12.26 -4.89 2.22
CA HIS A 42 12.69 -5.70 1.09
C HIS A 42 13.71 -6.78 1.49
N LYS A 43 14.68 -6.44 2.34
CA LYS A 43 15.69 -7.38 2.84
C LYS A 43 15.11 -8.45 3.75
N GLU A 44 14.22 -8.09 4.67
CA GLU A 44 13.59 -9.04 5.61
C GLU A 44 12.63 -9.99 4.89
N PHE A 45 11.91 -9.49 3.87
CA PHE A 45 10.96 -10.28 3.11
C PHE A 45 11.61 -11.05 1.96
N ALA A 46 12.78 -10.64 1.47
CA ALA A 46 13.49 -11.29 0.37
C ALA A 46 13.69 -12.81 0.53
N PRO A 47 14.03 -13.37 1.70
CA PRO A 47 14.18 -14.82 1.89
C PRO A 47 12.90 -15.62 1.67
N TYR A 48 11.72 -15.00 1.85
CA TYR A 48 10.42 -15.65 1.68
C TYR A 48 9.95 -15.68 0.23
N TYR A 49 10.67 -15.02 -0.69
CA TYR A 49 10.38 -15.06 -2.12
C TYR A 49 11.43 -15.92 -2.83
N ALA A 50 10.97 -16.89 -3.63
CA ALA A 50 11.84 -17.76 -4.42
C ALA A 50 12.75 -16.94 -5.35
N ASP A 51 14.01 -17.34 -5.57
CA ASP A 51 14.94 -16.61 -6.43
C ASP A 51 14.67 -16.87 -7.93
N ILE A 52 14.13 -18.06 -8.27
CA ILE A 52 13.94 -18.58 -9.63
C ILE A 52 12.45 -18.56 -10.03
N GLY A 53 12.13 -18.16 -11.28
CA GLY A 53 10.74 -18.11 -11.83
C GLY A 53 10.00 -16.76 -11.67
N ARG A 54 9.06 -16.42 -12.57
CA ARG A 54 8.35 -15.10 -12.77
C ARG A 54 8.53 -14.03 -11.67
N THR A 55 8.99 -12.82 -12.05
CA THR A 55 9.26 -11.69 -11.15
C THR A 55 8.09 -11.45 -10.21
N GLY A 56 8.32 -11.67 -8.92
CA GLY A 56 7.32 -11.35 -7.89
C GLY A 56 7.00 -9.86 -7.95
N LEU A 57 5.74 -9.51 -7.68
CA LEU A 57 5.35 -8.11 -7.55
C LEU A 57 6.26 -7.44 -6.50
N PRO A 58 6.61 -6.14 -6.68
CA PRO A 58 7.43 -5.45 -5.70
C PRO A 58 6.78 -5.53 -4.31
N ILE A 59 7.57 -5.83 -3.28
CA ILE A 59 7.09 -5.95 -1.88
C ILE A 59 6.32 -4.71 -1.46
N ARG A 60 6.75 -3.53 -1.93
CA ARG A 60 6.04 -2.26 -1.73
C ARG A 60 4.59 -2.29 -2.24
N LEU A 61 4.34 -2.92 -3.38
CA LEU A 61 2.99 -3.05 -3.95
C LEU A 61 2.13 -4.01 -3.12
N MET A 62 2.66 -5.20 -2.79
CA MET A 62 1.92 -6.16 -1.97
C MET A 62 1.55 -5.59 -0.59
N VAL A 63 2.53 -4.99 0.09
CA VAL A 63 2.32 -4.33 1.38
C VAL A 63 1.36 -3.14 1.24
N GLY A 64 1.52 -2.32 0.20
CA GLY A 64 0.64 -1.19 -0.09
C GLY A 64 -0.82 -1.58 -0.31
N LEU A 65 -1.09 -2.63 -1.10
CA LEU A 65 -2.45 -3.16 -1.27
C LEU A 65 -3.03 -3.68 0.03
N ASN A 66 -2.22 -4.39 0.82
CA ASN A 66 -2.68 -4.92 2.11
C ASN A 66 -3.05 -3.78 3.08
N LEU A 67 -2.25 -2.71 3.13
CA LEU A 67 -2.54 -1.49 3.91
C LEU A 67 -3.86 -0.84 3.48
N LEU A 68 -4.10 -0.74 2.16
CA LEU A 68 -5.35 -0.20 1.62
C LEU A 68 -6.56 -1.04 2.05
N ASN A 69 -6.45 -2.37 1.92
CA ASN A 69 -7.52 -3.30 2.29
C ASN A 69 -7.80 -3.28 3.80
N ILE A 70 -6.77 -3.37 4.63
CA ILE A 70 -6.90 -3.33 6.09
C ILE A 70 -7.51 -2.00 6.55
N SER A 71 -7.12 -0.88 5.95
CA SER A 71 -7.69 0.44 6.26
C SER A 71 -9.20 0.47 5.99
N MET A 72 -9.64 -0.04 4.84
CA MET A 72 -11.06 -0.11 4.49
C MET A 72 -11.83 -1.03 5.44
N LEU A 73 -11.30 -2.21 5.74
CA LEU A 73 -11.90 -3.15 6.68
C LEU A 73 -12.00 -2.55 8.08
N PHE A 74 -10.98 -1.82 8.52
CA PHE A 74 -10.99 -1.11 9.80
C PHE A 74 -12.08 -0.04 9.85
N LEU A 75 -12.22 0.77 8.80
CA LEU A 75 -13.26 1.79 8.68
C LEU A 75 -14.66 1.17 8.71
N MET A 76 -14.87 0.09 7.95
CA MET A 76 -16.14 -0.65 7.93
C MET A 76 -16.47 -1.24 9.30
N LYS A 77 -15.51 -1.90 9.97
CA LYS A 77 -15.69 -2.44 11.33
C LYS A 77 -15.92 -1.35 12.38
N ARG A 78 -15.36 -0.15 12.21
CA ARG A 78 -15.62 1.00 13.08
C ARG A 78 -17.02 1.59 12.86
N SER A 79 -17.45 1.69 11.61
CA SER A 79 -18.80 2.16 11.24
C SER A 79 -19.90 1.24 11.77
N VAL A 80 -19.76 -0.08 11.57
CA VAL A 80 -20.73 -1.08 12.09
C VAL A 80 -20.82 -1.03 13.62
N ARG A 81 -19.68 -0.95 14.33
CA ARG A 81 -19.67 -0.82 15.79
C ARG A 81 -20.29 0.49 16.30
N ALA A 82 -20.15 1.58 15.55
CA ALA A 82 -20.78 2.86 15.91
C ALA A 82 -22.30 2.84 15.68
N GLY A 83 -22.78 2.15 14.63
CA GLY A 83 -24.20 1.94 14.36
C GLY A 83 -24.91 1.13 15.45
N LEU A 84 -24.28 0.06 15.95
CA LEU A 84 -24.83 -0.79 17.02
C LEU A 84 -24.99 -0.08 18.38
N LYS A 85 -24.23 0.99 18.64
CA LYS A 85 -24.37 1.78 19.89
C LYS A 85 -25.53 2.77 19.85
N LYS A 86 -26.10 3.07 18.68
CA LYS A 86 -27.15 4.08 18.51
C LYS A 86 -28.58 3.51 18.60
N THR A 87 -28.75 2.19 18.48
CA THR A 87 -30.05 1.50 18.53
C THR A 87 -30.36 0.88 19.89
N SER A 88 -29.50 1.07 20.89
CA SER A 88 -29.67 0.54 22.26
C SER A 88 -29.69 1.67 23.29
N ARG A 89 -30.40 2.76 22.98
CA ARG A 89 -30.85 3.72 23.98
C ARG A 89 -32.39 3.76 23.93
N PRO A 90 -33.08 3.42 25.02
CA PRO A 90 -34.53 3.60 25.14
C PRO A 90 -34.89 5.09 25.13
#